data_AF-A0A2N3W361-F1
#
_entry.id   AF-A0A2N3W361-F1
#
_cell.length_a   1.000
_cell.length_b   1.000
_cell.length_c   1.000
_cell.angle_alpha   90.00
_cell.angle_beta   90.00
_cell.angle_gamma   90.00
#
_symmetry.space_group_name_H-M   'P 1'
#
loop_
_entity.id
_entity.type
_entity.pdbx_description
1 polymer ?
#
loop_
_entity_poly.entity_id
_entity_poly.type
_entity_poly.pdbx_seq_one_letter_code
_entity_poly.pdbx_strand_id
1 'polypeptide(L)'
;MKAAARIMRLLTERDQTVAAAESLTGGLVAAELTEAPGASQGFRGSVTAYATDVKQKVLGVDGTLLAERGAVDAEVARQMAGGVRRMLGADWGLATTGVAGPTAQDGKPVGTVYVAVEGPDGNGKTAALRLNGDRAEIRRESVRSVLELLSGELGADARAQDTEQNGGN
;
A
#
# COMPACT_ATOMS: atom_id res chain seq x y z
N MET A 1 -11.19 16.33 5.89
CA MET A 1 -9.73 16.08 6.03
C MET A 1 -9.25 15.31 4.82
N LYS A 2 -8.05 15.62 4.31
CA LYS A 2 -7.37 14.76 3.32
C LYS A 2 -7.21 13.34 3.90
N ALA A 3 -7.22 12.31 3.04
CA ALA A 3 -7.13 10.90 3.48
C ALA A 3 -5.90 10.64 4.36
N ALA A 4 -4.73 11.13 3.97
CA ALA A 4 -3.49 10.97 4.74
C ALA A 4 -3.55 11.56 6.16
N ALA A 5 -4.15 12.75 6.33
CA ALA A 5 -4.30 13.37 7.65
C ALA A 5 -5.20 12.53 8.58
N ARG A 6 -6.29 11.96 8.03
CA ARG A 6 -7.15 11.03 8.78
C ARG A 6 -6.40 9.76 9.17
N ILE A 7 -5.64 9.19 8.24
CA ILE A 7 -4.84 7.98 8.47
C ILE A 7 -3.81 8.22 9.58
N MET A 8 -3.02 9.29 9.49
CA MET A 8 -2.01 9.60 10.50
C MET A 8 -2.64 9.79 11.88
N ARG A 9 -3.76 10.52 11.96
CA ARG A 9 -4.48 10.68 13.23
C ARG A 9 -4.91 9.33 13.82
N LEU A 10 -5.54 8.46 13.01
CA LEU A 10 -6.01 7.15 13.47
C LEU A 10 -4.86 6.23 13.90
N LEU A 11 -3.73 6.27 13.19
CA LEU A 11 -2.53 5.51 13.53
C LEU A 11 -1.95 5.99 14.87
N THR A 12 -1.80 7.31 15.04
CA THR A 12 -1.33 7.91 16.30
C THR A 12 -2.27 7.61 17.47
N GLU A 13 -3.59 7.69 17.27
CA GLU A 13 -4.59 7.34 18.30
C GLU A 13 -4.49 5.86 18.75
N ARG A 14 -3.85 5.00 17.96
CA ARG A 14 -3.71 3.56 18.21
C ARG A 14 -2.28 3.12 18.55
N ASP A 15 -1.34 4.07 18.66
CA ASP A 15 0.10 3.77 18.75
C ASP A 15 0.60 2.83 17.64
N GLN A 16 0.00 2.94 16.45
CA GLN A 16 0.33 2.14 15.27
C GLN A 16 1.10 2.95 14.23
N THR A 17 1.80 2.24 13.35
CA THR A 17 2.67 2.83 12.33
C THR A 17 2.44 2.20 10.95
N VAL A 18 2.83 2.92 9.89
CA VAL A 18 2.66 2.49 8.49
C VAL A 18 3.94 2.69 7.68
N ALA A 19 4.18 1.79 6.74
CA ALA A 19 5.25 1.83 5.74
C ALA A 19 4.70 1.60 4.32
N ALA A 20 5.42 2.07 3.28
CA ALA A 20 4.97 1.96 1.90
C ALA A 20 6.00 1.36 0.93
N ALA A 21 5.59 0.38 0.13
CA ALA A 21 6.31 -0.15 -1.02
C ALA A 21 5.73 0.43 -2.32
N GLU A 22 6.53 1.20 -3.03
CA GLU A 22 6.08 1.91 -4.23
C GLU A 22 6.77 1.40 -5.48
N SER A 23 5.99 1.07 -6.51
CA SER A 23 6.51 0.84 -7.86
C SER A 23 6.06 1.99 -8.76
N LEU A 24 4.90 1.89 -9.42
CA LEU A 24 4.47 2.90 -10.39
C LEU A 24 4.32 4.31 -9.81
N THR A 25 4.01 4.44 -8.51
CA THR A 25 3.82 5.74 -7.84
C THR A 25 5.14 6.44 -7.54
N GLY A 26 6.25 5.71 -7.44
CA GLY A 26 7.60 6.30 -7.41
C GLY A 26 7.86 7.28 -6.26
N GLY A 27 7.27 7.09 -5.08
CA GLY A 27 7.45 7.95 -3.91
C GLY A 27 6.26 8.85 -3.59
N LEU A 28 5.21 8.86 -4.42
CA LEU A 28 4.05 9.73 -4.21
C LEU A 28 3.18 9.30 -3.02
N VAL A 29 3.15 8.02 -2.66
CA VAL A 29 2.44 7.57 -1.43
C VAL A 29 3.15 8.14 -0.21
N ALA A 30 4.48 8.00 -0.17
CA ALA A 30 5.28 8.60 0.89
C ALA A 30 5.10 10.12 0.96
N ALA A 31 5.14 10.81 -0.19
CA ALA A 31 4.93 12.26 -0.26
C ALA A 31 3.59 12.66 0.39
N GLU A 32 2.49 12.04 -0.03
CA GLU A 32 1.15 12.34 0.50
C GLU A 32 1.03 12.03 2.00
N LEU A 33 1.63 10.94 2.49
CA LEU A 33 1.65 10.62 3.92
C LEU A 33 2.46 11.64 4.73
N THR A 34 3.59 12.10 4.19
CA THR A 34 4.46 13.10 4.86
C THR A 34 3.93 14.52 4.83
N GLU A 35 2.95 14.83 3.96
CA GLU A 35 2.24 16.13 4.01
C GLU A 35 1.35 16.27 5.24
N ALA A 36 0.95 15.16 5.87
CA ALA A 36 0.08 15.19 7.04
C ALA A 36 0.84 15.69 8.29
N PRO A 37 0.28 16.63 9.07
CA PRO A 37 0.83 17.00 10.37
C PRO A 37 0.99 15.78 11.27
N GLY A 38 2.15 15.66 11.94
CA GLY A 38 2.44 14.52 12.81
C GLY A 38 2.87 13.24 12.08
N ALA A 39 3.11 13.28 10.77
CA ALA A 39 3.52 12.10 9.99
C ALA A 39 4.73 11.36 10.59
N SER A 40 5.65 12.03 11.27
CA SER A 40 6.80 11.40 11.93
C SER A 40 6.43 10.41 13.05
N GLN A 41 5.21 10.49 13.59
CA GLN A 41 4.74 9.58 14.63
C GLN A 41 4.17 8.29 14.04
N GLY A 42 3.51 8.38 12.88
CA GLY A 42 2.82 7.25 12.26
C GLY A 42 3.51 6.66 11.03
N PHE A 43 4.39 7.37 10.33
CA PHE A 43 5.01 6.91 9.10
C PHE A 43 6.47 6.49 9.32
N ARG A 44 6.78 5.22 9.10
CA ARG A 44 8.14 4.66 9.24
C ARG A 44 9.05 4.98 8.05
N GLY A 45 8.48 5.14 6.87
CA GLY A 45 9.22 5.36 5.63
C GLY A 45 8.70 4.52 4.47
N SER A 46 9.43 4.55 3.36
CA SER A 46 9.06 3.84 2.14
C SER A 46 10.24 3.21 1.42
N VAL A 47 9.91 2.27 0.54
CA VAL A 47 10.82 1.66 -0.42
C VAL A 47 10.24 1.85 -1.82
N THR A 48 10.99 2.54 -2.68
CA THR A 48 10.66 2.58 -4.11
C THR A 48 11.25 1.37 -4.82
N ALA A 49 10.50 0.26 -4.86
CA ALA A 49 10.88 -0.98 -5.53
C ALA A 49 10.45 -0.97 -7.01
N TYR A 50 11.01 -0.04 -7.80
CA TYR A 50 10.62 0.17 -9.20
C TYR A 50 11.00 -1.03 -10.09
N ALA A 51 12.22 -1.54 -9.95
CA ALA A 51 12.70 -2.71 -10.68
C ALA A 51 12.21 -4.02 -10.05
N THR A 52 12.02 -5.05 -10.89
CA THR A 52 11.53 -6.37 -10.46
C THR A 52 12.48 -7.04 -9.45
N ASP A 53 13.79 -6.93 -9.64
CA ASP A 53 14.76 -7.53 -8.73
C ASP A 53 14.81 -6.83 -7.36
N VAL A 54 14.50 -5.54 -7.30
CA VAL A 54 14.35 -4.80 -6.04
C VAL A 54 13.16 -5.32 -5.24
N LYS A 55 12.04 -5.67 -5.90
CA LYS A 55 10.88 -6.30 -5.23
C LYS A 55 11.29 -7.60 -4.52
N GLN A 56 12.10 -8.42 -5.19
CA GLN A 56 12.60 -9.66 -4.60
C GLN A 56 13.61 -9.40 -3.48
N LYS A 57 14.68 -8.65 -3.76
CA LYS A 57 15.83 -8.49 -2.85
C LYS A 57 15.50 -7.68 -1.60
N VAL A 58 14.68 -6.64 -1.73
CA VAL A 58 14.40 -5.69 -0.66
C VAL A 58 13.08 -6.02 0.05
N LEU A 59 12.05 -6.38 -0.71
CA LEU A 59 10.73 -6.64 -0.13
C LEU A 59 10.44 -8.14 0.07
N GLY A 60 11.35 -9.03 -0.34
CA GLY A 60 11.17 -10.47 -0.16
C GLY A 60 10.03 -11.07 -0.98
N VAL A 61 9.66 -10.44 -2.10
CA VAL A 61 8.68 -11.00 -3.05
C VAL A 61 9.26 -12.27 -3.66
N ASP A 62 8.45 -13.32 -3.77
CA ASP A 62 8.82 -14.61 -4.33
C ASP A 62 9.31 -14.45 -5.79
N GLY A 63 10.54 -14.89 -6.05
CA GLY A 63 11.15 -14.85 -7.37
C GLY A 63 10.43 -15.74 -8.39
N THR A 64 9.87 -16.87 -7.96
CA THR A 64 9.08 -17.79 -8.80
C THR A 64 7.80 -17.10 -9.26
N LEU A 65 7.10 -16.44 -8.32
CA LEU A 65 5.92 -15.65 -8.63
C LEU A 65 6.22 -14.52 -9.63
N LEU A 66 7.33 -13.80 -9.43
CA LEU A 66 7.74 -12.73 -10.33
C LEU A 66 8.08 -13.25 -11.72
N ALA A 67 8.71 -14.42 -11.83
CA ALA A 67 9.03 -15.05 -13.10
C ALA A 67 7.77 -15.53 -13.85
N GLU A 68 6.80 -16.11 -13.14
CA GLU A 68 5.59 -16.69 -13.74
C GLU A 68 4.51 -15.65 -14.06
N ARG A 69 4.30 -14.68 -13.17
CA ARG A 69 3.16 -13.73 -13.24
C ARG A 69 3.57 -12.29 -13.53
N GLY A 70 4.85 -11.98 -13.44
CA GLY A 70 5.40 -10.63 -13.60
C GLY A 70 5.11 -9.71 -12.42
N ALA A 71 5.67 -8.50 -12.45
CA ALA A 71 5.64 -7.56 -11.32
C ALA A 71 4.26 -6.91 -11.05
N VAL A 72 3.34 -6.94 -12.01
CA VAL A 72 2.02 -6.29 -11.92
C VAL A 72 0.95 -7.33 -11.62
N ASP A 73 0.94 -7.87 -10.40
CA ASP A 73 0.04 -8.95 -9.99
C ASP A 73 -0.49 -8.67 -8.58
N ALA A 74 -1.67 -9.21 -8.26
CA ALA A 74 -2.30 -9.04 -6.96
C ALA A 74 -1.44 -9.65 -5.83
N GLU A 75 -0.89 -10.85 -6.05
CA GLU A 75 -0.08 -11.53 -5.04
C GLU A 75 1.27 -10.83 -4.87
N VAL A 76 1.83 -10.28 -5.95
CA VAL A 76 3.03 -9.43 -5.86
C VAL A 76 2.74 -8.18 -5.03
N ALA A 77 1.61 -7.51 -5.24
CA ALA A 77 1.22 -6.35 -4.42
C ALA A 77 1.09 -6.72 -2.94
N ARG A 78 0.43 -7.85 -2.63
CA ARG A 78 0.30 -8.36 -1.26
C ARG A 78 1.66 -8.64 -0.62
N GLN A 79 2.55 -9.34 -1.32
CA GLN A 79 3.89 -9.64 -0.81
C GLN A 79 4.75 -8.39 -0.64
N MET A 80 4.61 -7.39 -1.52
CA MET A 80 5.28 -6.09 -1.36
C MET A 80 4.81 -5.38 -0.08
N ALA A 81 3.50 -5.39 0.22
CA ALA A 81 2.93 -4.76 1.40
C ALA A 81 3.45 -5.43 2.69
N GLY A 82 3.38 -6.76 2.77
CA GLY A 82 3.93 -7.48 3.92
C GLY A 82 5.45 -7.37 4.03
N GLY A 83 6.14 -7.35 2.90
CA GLY A 83 7.58 -7.16 2.80
C GLY A 83 8.03 -5.86 3.46
N VAL A 84 7.44 -4.73 3.04
CA VAL A 84 7.84 -3.42 3.57
C VAL A 84 7.45 -3.24 5.03
N ARG A 85 6.29 -3.80 5.43
CA ARG A 85 5.84 -3.82 6.82
C ARG A 85 6.89 -4.44 7.73
N ARG A 86 7.34 -5.66 7.40
CA ARG A 86 8.37 -6.37 8.15
C ARG A 86 9.72 -5.66 8.08
N MET A 87 10.11 -5.17 6.90
CA MET A 87 11.41 -4.54 6.69
C MET A 87 11.60 -3.26 7.51
N LEU A 88 10.55 -2.44 7.62
CA LEU A 88 10.59 -1.16 8.34
C LEU A 88 10.03 -1.22 9.76
N GLY A 89 9.64 -2.41 10.25
CA GLY A 89 9.06 -2.57 11.57
C GLY A 89 7.79 -1.73 11.77
N ALA A 90 6.93 -1.70 10.74
CA ALA A 90 5.65 -1.02 10.77
C ALA A 90 4.52 -1.98 11.13
N ASP A 91 3.43 -1.46 11.68
CA ASP A 91 2.22 -2.23 11.95
C ASP A 91 1.45 -2.50 10.65
N TRP A 92 1.45 -1.51 9.75
CA TRP A 92 0.80 -1.55 8.46
C TRP A 92 1.80 -1.43 7.31
N GLY A 93 1.57 -2.21 6.25
CA GLY A 93 2.30 -2.12 4.99
C GLY A 93 1.37 -1.76 3.84
N LEU A 94 1.80 -0.81 3.00
CA LEU A 94 1.12 -0.44 1.77
C LEU A 94 1.93 -0.87 0.56
N ALA A 95 1.27 -1.21 -0.55
CA ALA A 95 1.95 -1.47 -1.80
C ALA A 95 1.20 -0.93 -3.02
N THR A 96 1.97 -0.48 -4.01
CA THR A 96 1.46 -0.12 -5.34
C THR A 96 2.30 -0.77 -6.45
N THR A 97 1.65 -1.48 -7.37
CA THR A 97 2.28 -2.00 -8.59
C THR A 97 1.33 -1.93 -9.77
N GLY A 98 1.82 -1.62 -10.97
CA GLY A 98 0.94 -1.30 -12.08
C GLY A 98 1.64 -0.72 -13.31
N VAL A 99 0.86 -0.60 -14.38
CA VAL A 99 1.28 -0.04 -15.67
C VAL A 99 0.73 1.38 -15.79
N ALA A 100 1.55 2.38 -15.47
CA ALA A 100 1.17 3.79 -15.62
C ALA A 100 1.24 4.29 -17.08
N GLY A 101 1.77 3.49 -18.01
CA GLY A 101 1.94 3.88 -19.40
C GLY A 101 3.18 4.75 -19.68
N PRO A 102 3.33 5.25 -20.93
CA PRO A 102 2.27 5.34 -21.95
C PRO A 102 2.00 4.04 -22.75
N THR A 103 2.83 3.01 -22.61
CA THR A 103 2.66 1.73 -23.32
C THR A 103 2.30 0.59 -22.35
N ALA A 104 1.72 -0.48 -22.91
CA ALA A 104 1.54 -1.74 -22.19
C ALA A 104 2.89 -2.30 -21.71
N GLN A 105 2.86 -3.12 -20.66
CA GLN A 105 4.03 -3.82 -20.13
C GLN A 105 3.66 -5.27 -19.84
N ASP A 106 4.48 -6.23 -20.29
CA ASP A 106 4.30 -7.67 -20.06
C ASP A 106 2.88 -8.16 -20.41
N GLY A 107 2.32 -7.66 -21.53
CA GLY A 107 0.96 -7.97 -21.98
C GLY A 107 -0.16 -7.29 -21.19
N LYS A 108 0.14 -6.50 -20.16
CA LYS A 108 -0.84 -5.80 -19.32
C LYS A 108 -1.09 -4.39 -19.87
N PRO A 109 -2.36 -4.00 -20.09
CA PRO A 109 -2.69 -2.69 -20.64
C PRO A 109 -2.38 -1.57 -19.63
N VAL A 110 -2.15 -0.37 -20.17
CA VAL A 110 -2.05 0.87 -19.38
C VAL A 110 -3.28 1.00 -18.48
N GLY A 111 -3.07 1.41 -17.23
CA GLY A 111 -4.14 1.52 -16.24
C GLY A 111 -4.37 0.26 -15.41
N THR A 112 -3.70 -0.86 -15.73
CA THR A 112 -3.69 -2.05 -14.87
C THR A 112 -2.89 -1.75 -13.61
N VAL A 113 -3.55 -1.67 -12.46
CA VAL A 113 -2.90 -1.39 -11.18
C VAL A 113 -3.42 -2.36 -10.11
N TYR A 114 -2.54 -2.73 -9.20
CA TYR A 114 -2.85 -3.43 -7.97
C TYR A 114 -2.33 -2.61 -6.79
N VAL A 115 -3.20 -2.43 -5.79
CA VAL A 115 -2.83 -1.82 -4.51
C VAL A 115 -3.13 -2.81 -3.40
N ALA A 116 -2.29 -2.83 -2.37
CA ALA A 116 -2.47 -3.72 -1.23
C ALA A 116 -2.19 -3.02 0.09
N VAL A 117 -2.86 -3.51 1.13
CA VAL A 117 -2.67 -3.16 2.53
C VAL A 117 -2.50 -4.47 3.29
N GLU A 118 -1.48 -4.55 4.15
CA GLU A 118 -1.30 -5.64 5.12
C GLU A 118 -1.23 -5.03 6.52
N GLY A 119 -2.05 -5.53 7.44
CA GLY A 119 -2.14 -5.07 8.82
C GLY A 119 -1.34 -5.90 9.82
N PRO A 120 -1.47 -5.61 11.13
CA PRO A 120 -0.66 -6.19 12.19
C PRO A 120 -0.72 -7.72 12.29
N ASP A 121 -1.88 -8.31 11.98
CA ASP A 121 -2.07 -9.76 12.09
C ASP A 121 -1.60 -10.51 10.83
N GLY A 122 -0.99 -9.81 9.86
CA GLY A 122 -0.63 -10.36 8.54
C GLY A 122 -1.83 -10.53 7.61
N ASN A 123 -3.04 -10.18 8.08
CA ASN A 123 -4.24 -10.07 7.26
C ASN A 123 -4.25 -8.73 6.53
N GLY A 124 -5.01 -8.65 5.44
CA GLY A 124 -5.09 -7.42 4.66
C GLY A 124 -5.97 -7.54 3.44
N LYS A 125 -5.97 -6.50 2.61
CA LYS A 125 -6.73 -6.44 1.37
C LYS A 125 -5.86 -6.07 0.20
N THR A 126 -6.21 -6.63 -0.96
CA THR A 126 -5.64 -6.26 -2.25
C THR A 126 -6.77 -5.87 -3.19
N ALA A 127 -6.62 -4.76 -3.89
CA ALA A 127 -7.59 -4.29 -4.87
C ALA A 127 -6.95 -4.27 -6.27
N ALA A 128 -7.67 -4.85 -7.23
CA ALA A 128 -7.35 -4.74 -8.65
C ALA A 128 -8.09 -3.53 -9.24
N LEU A 129 -7.35 -2.67 -9.94
CA LEU A 129 -7.86 -1.43 -10.50
C LEU A 129 -7.68 -1.41 -12.02
N ARG A 130 -8.60 -0.72 -12.68
CA ARG A 130 -8.54 -0.37 -14.11
C ARG A 130 -8.74 1.13 -14.23
N LEU A 131 -7.61 1.82 -14.27
CA LEU A 131 -7.56 3.28 -14.21
C LEU A 131 -7.45 3.86 -15.61
N ASN A 132 -8.15 4.95 -15.85
CA ASN A 132 -8.07 5.69 -17.10
C ASN A 132 -7.24 6.96 -16.91
N GLY A 133 -6.70 7.48 -18.01
CA GLY A 133 -5.95 8.73 -18.02
C GLY A 133 -4.49 8.55 -18.40
N ASP A 134 -3.75 9.64 -18.32
CA ASP A 134 -2.32 9.66 -18.57
C ASP A 134 -1.50 9.08 -17.41
N ARG A 135 -0.17 9.01 -17.61
CA ARG A 135 0.76 8.48 -16.60
C ARG A 135 0.66 9.19 -15.26
N ALA A 136 0.45 10.50 -15.24
CA ALA A 136 0.38 11.27 -14.01
C ALA A 136 -0.96 11.03 -13.29
N GLU A 137 -2.06 10.97 -14.05
CA GLU A 137 -3.40 10.65 -13.54
C GLU A 137 -3.46 9.26 -12.92
N ILE A 138 -2.97 8.24 -13.63
CA ILE A 138 -2.94 6.86 -13.12
C ILE A 138 -2.13 6.78 -11.82
N ARG A 139 -0.98 7.46 -11.75
CA ARG A 139 -0.16 7.48 -10.54
C ARG A 139 -0.88 8.15 -9.37
N ARG A 140 -1.51 9.31 -9.58
CA ARG A 140 -2.28 10.01 -8.52
C ARG A 140 -3.45 9.16 -8.03
N GLU A 141 -4.17 8.52 -8.93
CA GLU A 141 -5.32 7.68 -8.58
C GLU A 141 -4.88 6.40 -7.85
N SER A 142 -3.71 5.85 -8.20
CA SER A 142 -3.11 4.73 -7.45
C SER A 142 -2.79 5.11 -5.99
N VAL A 143 -2.28 6.33 -5.76
CA VAL A 143 -2.03 6.86 -4.42
C VAL A 143 -3.34 7.02 -3.65
N ARG A 144 -4.34 7.64 -4.26
CA ARG A 144 -5.67 7.78 -3.64
C ARG A 144 -6.23 6.42 -3.23
N SER A 145 -6.23 5.46 -4.17
CA SER A 145 -6.80 4.13 -3.96
C SER A 145 -6.14 3.36 -2.82
N VAL A 146 -4.80 3.40 -2.68
CA VAL A 146 -4.13 2.68 -1.58
C VAL A 146 -4.39 3.34 -0.21
N LEU A 147 -4.50 4.67 -0.16
CA LEU A 147 -4.84 5.39 1.07
C LEU A 147 -6.30 5.16 1.48
N GLU A 148 -7.23 5.13 0.52
CA GLU A 148 -8.63 4.77 0.77
C GLU A 148 -8.76 3.35 1.29
N LEU A 149 -8.00 2.40 0.73
CA LEU A 149 -7.97 1.01 1.20
C LEU A 149 -7.51 0.93 2.66
N LEU A 150 -6.41 1.61 3.03
CA LEU A 150 -5.94 1.65 4.42
C LEU A 150 -6.96 2.32 5.34
N SER A 151 -7.53 3.45 4.94
CA SER A 151 -8.56 4.13 5.72
C SER A 151 -9.79 3.23 5.96
N GLY A 152 -10.11 2.37 5.00
CA GLY A 152 -11.17 1.35 5.14
C GLY A 152 -10.81 0.30 6.20
N GLU A 153 -9.60 -0.26 6.16
CA GLU A 153 -9.14 -1.26 7.13
C GLU A 153 -9.08 -0.68 8.55
N LEU A 154 -8.49 0.50 8.73
CA LEU A 154 -8.47 1.17 10.03
C LEU A 154 -9.90 1.41 10.55
N GLY A 155 -10.86 1.73 9.69
CA GLY A 155 -12.26 1.92 10.07
C GLY A 155 -12.99 0.63 10.45
N ALA A 156 -12.63 -0.50 9.84
CA ALA A 156 -13.18 -1.81 10.17
C ALA A 156 -12.65 -2.32 11.51
N ASP A 157 -11.34 -2.17 11.74
CA ASP A 157 -10.68 -2.58 12.99
C ASP A 157 -11.22 -1.85 14.21
N ALA A 158 -11.57 -0.56 14.08
CA ALA A 158 -12.23 0.19 15.16
C ALA A 158 -13.51 -0.52 15.63
N ARG A 159 -14.36 -0.92 14.68
CA ARG A 159 -15.66 -1.53 14.98
C ARG A 159 -15.50 -2.91 15.62
N ALA A 160 -14.48 -3.66 15.22
CA ALA A 160 -14.17 -4.95 15.82
C ALA A 160 -13.73 -4.77 17.29
N GLN A 161 -12.80 -3.85 17.55
CA GLN A 161 -12.32 -3.55 18.91
C GLN A 161 -13.43 -3.03 19.83
N ASP A 162 -14.32 -2.16 19.34
CA ASP A 162 -15.47 -1.66 20.10
C ASP A 162 -16.47 -2.77 20.45
N THR A 163 -16.62 -3.78 19.59
CA THR A 163 -17.52 -4.91 19.85
C THR A 163 -16.94 -5.85 20.90
N GLU A 164 -15.63 -6.10 20.86
CA GLU A 164 -14.93 -6.93 21.85
C GLU A 164 -14.88 -6.29 23.24
N GLN A 165 -14.71 -4.96 23.33
CA GLN A 165 -14.69 -4.25 24.61
C GLN A 165 -16.07 -4.09 25.26
N ASN A 166 -17.16 -4.06 24.47
CA ASN A 166 -18.53 -3.87 24.98
C ASN A 166 -19.32 -5.19 25.15
N GLY A 167 -18.80 -6.32 24.69
CA GLY A 167 -19.48 -7.63 24.69
C GLY A 167 -19.25 -8.50 25.93
N GLY A 168 -18.41 -8.06 26.87
CA GLY A 168 -18.11 -8.79 28.10
C GLY A 168 -18.84 -8.20 29.30
N ASN A 169 -20.10 -8.57 29.53
CA ASN A 169 -20.79 -8.36 30.81
C ASN A 169 -21.72 -9.54 31.11
#